data_AF-M3CSA5-F1
#
_entry.id   AF-M3CSA5-F1
#
_cell.length_a   1.000
_cell.length_b   1.000
_cell.length_c   1.000
_cell.angle_alpha   90.00
_cell.angle_beta   90.00
_cell.angle_gamma   90.00
#
_symmetry.space_group_name_H-M   'P 1'
#
loop_
_entity.id
_entity.type
_entity.pdbx_description
1 polymer ?
#
loop_
_entity_poly.entity_id
_entity_poly.type
_entity_poly.pdbx_seq_one_letter_code
_entity_poly.pdbx_strand_id
1 'polypeptide(L)'
;MPDLTTAQPGDRLILVHEARNMPDTDVTVSRVGRRYLYVAYSNGLEARGKYDRTTGRGADDHALYSAVYTPEQLADRTEGEHLRRELRDRGLTVDPNRNLTTAVLRRLLAVLLDT
;
A
#
# COMPACT_ATOMS: atom_id res chain seq x y z
N MET A 1 2.65 -8.15 -1.23
CA MET A 1 1.51 -7.38 -1.76
C MET A 1 0.42 -7.34 -0.70
N PRO A 2 -0.36 -6.26 -0.60
CA PRO A 2 -1.37 -6.13 0.45
C PRO A 2 -2.51 -7.12 0.20
N ASP A 3 -2.66 -8.09 1.10
CA ASP A 3 -3.81 -8.98 1.15
C ASP A 3 -4.88 -8.34 2.05
N LEU A 4 -6.05 -8.08 1.49
CA LEU A 4 -7.21 -7.51 2.17
C LEU A 4 -8.39 -8.49 2.17
N THR A 5 -8.12 -9.79 1.98
CA THR A 5 -9.17 -10.82 1.97
C THR A 5 -9.85 -10.98 3.33
N THR A 6 -9.23 -10.56 4.43
CA THR A 6 -9.85 -10.61 5.77
C THR A 6 -10.64 -9.36 6.12
N ALA A 7 -10.57 -8.28 5.32
CA ALA A 7 -11.20 -7.01 5.62
C ALA A 7 -12.73 -7.13 5.73
N GLN A 8 -13.31 -6.37 6.67
CA GLN A 8 -14.74 -6.32 7.01
C GLN A 8 -15.28 -4.90 6.88
N PRO A 9 -16.61 -4.72 6.68
CA PRO A 9 -17.23 -3.40 6.75
C PRO A 9 -16.91 -2.69 8.06
N GLY A 10 -16.51 -1.42 7.98
CA GLY A 10 -16.08 -0.60 9.12
C GLY A 10 -14.57 -0.56 9.34
N ASP A 11 -13.79 -1.49 8.76
CA ASP A 11 -12.33 -1.47 8.88
C ASP A 11 -11.75 -0.19 8.27
N ARG A 12 -10.73 0.38 8.93
CA ARG A 12 -10.03 1.57 8.43
C ARG A 12 -8.97 1.17 7.41
N LEU A 13 -8.96 1.88 6.28
CA LEU A 13 -7.95 1.77 5.23
C LEU A 13 -7.45 3.17 4.85
N ILE A 14 -6.31 3.20 4.16
CA ILE A 14 -5.76 4.39 3.54
C ILE A 14 -5.86 4.24 2.03
N LEU A 15 -6.56 5.17 1.39
CA LEU A 15 -6.60 5.32 -0.05
C LEU A 15 -5.39 6.14 -0.51
N VAL A 16 -4.52 5.51 -1.29
CA VAL A 16 -3.34 6.12 -1.88
C VAL A 16 -3.57 6.33 -3.37
N HIS A 17 -3.32 7.55 -3.83
CA HIS A 17 -3.41 7.91 -5.24
C HIS A 17 -2.02 7.85 -5.87
N GLU A 18 -1.83 7.05 -6.92
CA GLU A 18 -0.57 6.94 -7.65
C GLU A 18 -0.28 8.19 -8.51
N ALA A 19 -1.32 8.99 -8.78
CA ALA A 19 -1.15 10.30 -9.40
C ALA A 19 -0.46 11.26 -8.42
N ARG A 20 0.72 11.77 -8.83
CA ARG A 20 1.46 12.79 -8.06
C ARG A 20 0.54 13.99 -7.86
N ASN A 21 0.31 14.38 -6.60
CA ASN A 21 -0.41 15.57 -6.10
C ASN A 21 -1.77 15.33 -5.42
N MET A 22 -2.21 14.08 -5.21
CA MET A 22 -3.32 13.82 -4.28
C MET A 22 -2.79 13.30 -2.95
N PRO A 23 -3.25 13.85 -1.80
CA PRO A 23 -2.86 13.34 -0.49
C PRO A 23 -3.50 11.96 -0.24
N ASP A 24 -2.80 11.16 0.54
CA ASP A 24 -3.36 9.92 1.09
C ASP A 24 -4.61 10.25 1.91
N THR A 25 -5.67 9.47 1.71
CA THR A 25 -6.99 9.74 2.29
C THR A 25 -7.45 8.59 3.17
N ASP A 26 -7.85 8.92 4.40
CA ASP A 26 -8.50 7.97 5.29
C ASP A 26 -9.88 7.56 4.74
N VAL A 27 -10.10 6.25 4.65
CA VAL A 27 -11.37 5.67 4.22
C VAL A 27 -11.75 4.49 5.12
N THR A 28 -13.02 4.10 5.08
CA THR A 28 -13.49 2.88 5.75
C THR A 28 -14.06 1.91 4.74
N VAL A 29 -13.99 0.61 5.00
CA VAL A 29 -14.65 -0.39 4.16
C VAL A 29 -16.16 -0.21 4.29
N SER A 30 -16.82 0.17 3.20
CA SER A 30 -18.28 0.28 3.18
C SER A 30 -18.94 -1.07 2.93
N ARG A 31 -18.35 -1.87 2.05
CA ARG A 31 -18.88 -3.17 1.64
C ARG A 31 -17.78 -4.10 1.14
N VAL A 32 -17.97 -5.39 1.42
CA VAL A 32 -17.09 -6.46 0.96
C VAL A 32 -17.84 -7.33 -0.05
N GLY A 33 -17.41 -7.30 -1.30
CA GLY A 33 -17.86 -8.22 -2.33
C GLY A 33 -17.00 -9.48 -2.39
N ARG A 34 -17.36 -10.43 -3.26
CA ARG A 34 -16.59 -11.67 -3.45
C ARG A 34 -15.14 -11.40 -3.90
N ARG A 35 -14.96 -10.49 -4.85
CA ARG A 35 -13.65 -10.13 -5.42
C ARG A 35 -13.17 -8.73 -5.03
N TYR A 36 -14.10 -7.82 -4.79
CA TYR A 36 -13.81 -6.39 -4.64
C TYR A 36 -14.21 -5.86 -3.26
N LEU A 37 -13.49 -4.84 -2.82
CA LEU A 37 -13.81 -3.97 -1.70
C LEU A 37 -14.33 -2.64 -2.22
N TYR A 38 -15.26 -2.08 -1.46
CA TYR A 38 -15.81 -0.75 -1.63
C TYR A 38 -15.48 0.03 -0.36
N VAL A 39 -15.16 1.31 -0.52
CA VAL A 39 -14.74 2.16 0.59
C VAL A 39 -15.57 3.42 0.62
N ALA A 40 -15.78 3.97 1.82
CA ALA A 40 -16.41 5.27 2.03
C ALA A 40 -15.40 6.26 2.61
N TYR A 41 -15.53 7.52 2.19
CA TYR A 41 -14.80 8.62 2.79
C TYR A 41 -15.33 8.95 4.19
N SER A 42 -14.57 9.75 4.94
CA SER A 42 -14.96 10.21 6.28
C SER A 42 -16.29 10.96 6.33
N ASN A 43 -16.75 11.53 5.21
CA ASN A 43 -18.06 12.16 5.08
C ASN A 43 -19.22 11.18 4.87
N GLY A 44 -18.96 9.86 4.90
CA GLY A 44 -19.95 8.80 4.73
C GLY A 44 -20.34 8.50 3.28
N LEU A 45 -19.78 9.22 2.29
CA LEU A 45 -20.03 8.94 0.88
C LEU A 45 -19.14 7.79 0.39
N GLU A 46 -19.75 6.79 -0.23
CA GLU A 46 -19.04 5.70 -0.88
C GLU A 46 -18.23 6.24 -2.07
N ALA A 47 -16.95 5.88 -2.13
CA ALA A 47 -16.10 6.10 -3.27
C ALA A 47 -16.60 5.28 -4.47
N ARG A 48 -16.55 5.86 -5.66
CA ARG A 48 -17.04 5.19 -6.88
C ARG A 48 -16.18 4.01 -7.33
N GLY A 49 -14.93 3.98 -6.90
CA GLY A 49 -13.94 2.99 -7.29
C GLY A 49 -14.09 1.64 -6.58
N LYS A 50 -13.68 0.58 -7.25
CA LYS A 50 -13.62 -0.79 -6.71
C LYS A 50 -12.19 -1.22 -6.54
N TYR A 51 -11.87 -1.89 -5.43
CA TYR A 51 -10.52 -2.32 -5.12
C TYR A 51 -10.44 -3.84 -5.03
N ASP A 52 -9.48 -4.45 -5.71
CA ASP A 52 -9.30 -5.91 -5.66
C ASP A 52 -8.85 -6.35 -4.26
N ARG A 53 -9.54 -7.34 -3.68
CA ARG A 53 -9.28 -7.82 -2.31
C ARG A 53 -7.90 -8.41 -2.10
N THR A 54 -7.29 -8.95 -3.15
CA THR A 54 -6.01 -9.66 -3.05
C THR A 54 -4.81 -8.74 -3.26
N THR A 55 -5.03 -7.59 -3.91
CA THR A 55 -3.93 -6.68 -4.28
C THR A 55 -4.11 -5.26 -3.78
N GLY A 56 -5.29 -4.91 -3.26
CA GLY A 56 -5.66 -3.56 -2.85
C GLY A 56 -5.77 -2.56 -4.00
N ARG A 57 -5.47 -2.95 -5.25
CA ARG A 57 -5.44 -2.05 -6.40
C ARG A 57 -6.84 -1.79 -6.95
N GLY A 58 -7.03 -0.58 -7.45
CA GLY A 58 -8.23 -0.24 -8.19
C GLY A 58 -8.43 -1.13 -9.41
N ALA A 59 -9.68 -1.54 -9.63
CA ALA A 59 -10.07 -2.51 -10.65
C ALA A 59 -10.97 -1.93 -11.74
N ASP A 60 -11.23 -0.62 -11.71
CA ASP A 60 -12.04 0.11 -12.69
C ASP A 60 -11.46 1.48 -13.01
N ASP A 61 -12.02 2.15 -14.01
CA ASP A 61 -11.57 3.47 -14.48
C ASP A 61 -11.60 4.55 -13.39
N HIS A 62 -12.47 4.38 -12.37
CA HIS A 62 -12.57 5.30 -11.24
C HIS A 62 -11.49 5.08 -10.17
N ALA A 63 -10.78 3.94 -10.21
CA ALA A 63 -9.70 3.58 -9.29
C ALA A 63 -8.39 3.21 -10.01
N LEU A 64 -8.30 3.42 -11.33
CA LEU A 64 -7.23 2.90 -12.20
C LEU A 64 -5.81 3.29 -11.74
N TYR A 65 -5.68 4.36 -10.96
CA TYR A 65 -4.43 4.86 -10.38
C TYR A 65 -4.52 5.05 -8.87
N SER A 66 -5.26 4.18 -8.19
CA SER A 66 -5.32 4.18 -6.74
C SER A 66 -5.23 2.78 -6.16
N ALA A 67 -4.79 2.72 -4.92
CA ALA A 67 -4.74 1.49 -4.14
C ALA A 67 -5.12 1.78 -2.70
N VAL A 68 -5.72 0.79 -2.04
CA VAL A 68 -6.03 0.83 -0.62
C VAL A 68 -5.06 -0.05 0.15
N TYR A 69 -4.68 0.41 1.34
CA TYR A 69 -3.79 -0.28 2.26
C TYR A 69 -4.38 -0.22 3.66
N THR A 70 -4.09 -1.20 4.50
CA THR A 70 -4.17 -0.98 5.96
C THR A 70 -3.07 0.01 6.38
N PRO A 71 -3.24 0.73 7.51
CA PRO A 71 -2.20 1.61 8.04
C PRO A 71 -0.84 0.90 8.18
N GLU A 72 -0.83 -0.35 8.64
CA GLU A 72 0.36 -1.16 8.83
C GLU A 72 1.04 -1.51 7.51
N GLN A 73 0.25 -1.86 6.49
CA GLN A 73 0.78 -2.14 5.15
C GLN A 73 1.38 -0.89 4.50
N LEU A 74 0.76 0.27 4.71
CA LEU A 74 1.30 1.53 4.20
C LEU A 74 2.60 1.89 4.91
N ALA A 75 2.66 1.72 6.24
CA ALA A 75 3.87 1.96 7.02
C ALA A 75 5.03 1.05 6.57
N ASP A 76 4.79 -0.27 6.42
CA ASP A 76 5.79 -1.22 5.94
C ASP A 76 6.28 -0.88 4.52
N ARG A 77 5.35 -0.46 3.64
CA ARG A 77 5.70 -0.01 2.29
C ARG A 77 6.61 1.23 2.33
N THR A 78 6.22 2.28 3.05
CA THR A 78 6.99 3.52 3.15
C THR A 78 8.38 3.24 3.73
N GLU A 79 8.47 2.40 4.75
CA GLU A 79 9.75 1.97 5.30
C GLU A 79 10.58 1.18 4.27
N GLY A 80 9.98 0.24 3.55
CA GLY A 80 10.67 -0.50 2.50
C GLY A 80 11.19 0.39 1.37
N GLU A 81 10.46 1.44 1.02
CA GLU A 81 10.92 2.45 0.04
C GLU A 81 12.08 3.28 0.59
N HIS A 82 12.02 3.67 1.88
CA HIS A 82 13.12 4.36 2.57
C HIS A 82 14.39 3.51 2.60
N LEU A 83 14.30 2.25 3.03
CA LEU A 83 15.44 1.34 3.10
C LEU A 83 16.08 1.10 1.74
N ARG A 84 15.27 0.96 0.67
CA ARG A 84 15.81 0.82 -0.70
C ARG A 84 16.55 2.08 -1.15
N ARG A 85 16.08 3.26 -0.76
CA ARG A 85 16.78 4.53 -1.03
C ARG A 85 18.12 4.58 -0.30
N GLU A 86 18.13 4.25 0.99
CA GLU A 86 19.35 4.20 1.78
C GLU A 86 20.40 3.21 1.26
N LEU A 87 19.98 2.03 0.80
CA LEU A 87 20.86 1.06 0.16
C LEU A 87 21.44 1.62 -1.14
N ARG A 88 20.61 2.27 -1.97
CA ARG A 88 21.03 2.89 -3.23
C ARG A 88 22.04 4.02 -2.99
N ASP A 89 21.81 4.86 -2.00
CA ASP A 89 22.70 5.97 -1.64
C ASP A 89 24.08 5.47 -1.17
N ARG A 90 24.15 4.23 -0.67
CA ARG A 90 25.39 3.49 -0.33
C ARG A 90 25.94 2.63 -1.47
N GLY A 91 25.42 2.79 -2.69
CA GLY A 91 25.90 2.10 -3.89
C GLY A 91 25.31 0.71 -4.13
N LEU A 92 24.38 0.23 -3.29
CA LEU A 92 23.73 -1.06 -3.47
C LEU A 92 22.32 -0.89 -4.04
N THR A 93 22.14 -1.22 -5.32
CA THR A 93 20.82 -1.19 -5.96
C THR A 93 20.14 -2.55 -5.85
N VAL A 94 19.02 -2.58 -5.13
CA VAL A 94 18.12 -3.74 -5.08
C VAL A 94 17.14 -3.67 -6.25
N ASP A 95 17.00 -4.77 -7.00
CA ASP A 95 15.98 -4.90 -8.04
C ASP A 95 14.58 -4.67 -7.45
N PRO A 96 13.83 -3.66 -7.93
CA PRO A 96 12.48 -3.38 -7.42
C PRO A 96 11.49 -4.52 -7.68
N ASN A 97 11.76 -5.40 -8.65
CA ASN A 97 10.92 -6.56 -8.94
C ASN A 97 11.16 -7.73 -7.99
N ARG A 98 12.27 -7.72 -7.22
CA ARG A 98 12.46 -8.68 -6.14
C ARG A 98 11.59 -8.30 -4.95
N ASN A 99 10.73 -9.25 -4.57
CA ASN A 99 9.84 -9.14 -3.44
C ASN A 99 10.62 -9.34 -2.12
N LEU A 100 11.55 -8.44 -1.81
CA LEU A 100 12.29 -8.43 -0.55
C LEU A 100 11.43 -7.80 0.55
N THR A 101 11.37 -8.47 1.70
CA THR A 101 10.70 -7.94 2.89
C THR A 101 11.51 -6.81 3.51
N THR A 102 10.85 -5.92 4.26
CA THR A 102 11.51 -4.85 5.04
C THR A 102 12.60 -5.40 5.97
N ALA A 103 12.36 -6.56 6.61
CA ALA A 103 13.36 -7.22 7.45
C ALA A 103 14.65 -7.58 6.69
N VAL A 104 14.54 -8.07 5.44
CA VAL A 104 15.72 -8.38 4.61
C VAL A 104 16.45 -7.10 4.21
N LEU A 105 15.72 -6.05 3.85
CA LEU A 105 16.32 -4.75 3.51
C LEU A 105 17.07 -4.14 4.70
N ARG A 106 16.49 -4.19 5.91
CA ARG A 106 17.17 -3.75 7.15
C ARG A 106 18.45 -4.53 7.38
N ARG A 107 18.43 -5.85 7.17
CA ARG A 107 19.62 -6.69 7.35
C ARG A 107 20.72 -6.37 6.34
N LEU A 108 20.37 -6.10 5.08
CA LEU A 108 21.34 -5.67 4.07
C LEU A 108 21.98 -4.32 4.45
N LEU A 109 21.17 -3.40 4.96
CA LEU A 109 21.65 -2.09 5.37
C LEU A 109 22.59 -2.20 6.59
N ALA A 110 22.26 -3.03 7.57
CA ALA A 110 23.10 -3.28 8.73
C ALA A 110 24.50 -3.79 8.33
N VAL A 111 24.58 -4.73 7.38
CA VAL A 111 25.87 -5.26 6.89
C VAL A 111 26.74 -4.16 6.26
N LEU A 112 26.15 -3.17 5.60
CA LEU A 112 26.88 -2.04 5.01
C LEU A 112 27.29 -0.98 6.05
N LEU A 113 26.67 -0.97 7.23
CA LEU A 113 26.97 -0.03 8.31
C LEU A 113 28.03 -0.57 9.27
N ASP A 114 28.18 -1.89 9.37
CA ASP A 114 29.20 -2.57 10.17
C ASP A 114 30.57 -2.72 9.45
N THR A 115 30.67 -2.21 8.22
CA THR A 115 31.90 -2.15 7.40
C THR A 115 32.41 -0.73 7.24
#